data_AF-A0A920PHW0-F1
#
_entry.id   AF-A0A920PHW0-F1
#
_cell.length_a   1.000
_cell.length_b   1.000
_cell.length_c   1.000
_cell.angle_alpha   90.00
_cell.angle_beta   90.00
_cell.angle_gamma   90.00
#
_symmetry.space_group_name_H-M   'P 1'
#
loop_
_entity.id
_entity.type
_entity.pdbx_description
1 polymer ?
#
loop_
_entity_poly.entity_id
_entity_poly.type
_entity_poly.pdbx_seq_one_letter_code
_entity_poly.pdbx_strand_id
1 'polypeptide(L)'
;MLGNEADSDVKDSIENTAALCEELGHDIEIIEPFIDGERFIDSFITMWAHGARTIITLAEENFGRTETVLNELLEPWTLGLGKWFDNLPDGQVEKH
;
A
#
# COMPACT_ATOMS: atom_id res chain seq x y z
N MET A 1 -7.22 -6.36 6.11
CA MET A 1 -6.82 -5.83 4.77
C MET A 1 -5.63 -6.54 4.14
N LEU A 2 -4.76 -7.23 4.89
CA LEU A 2 -3.60 -7.97 4.35
C LEU A 2 -3.75 -9.50 4.51
N GLY A 3 -4.99 -10.00 4.53
CA GLY A 3 -5.30 -11.38 4.94
C GLY A 3 -5.47 -11.57 6.45
N ASN A 4 -5.17 -10.56 7.26
CA ASN A 4 -5.47 -10.56 8.69
C ASN A 4 -6.96 -10.34 8.98
N GLU A 5 -7.40 -10.85 10.13
CA GLU A 5 -8.76 -10.70 10.67
C GLU A 5 -9.20 -9.22 10.63
N ALA A 6 -10.45 -9.00 10.22
CA ALA A 6 -11.02 -7.67 10.21
C ALA A 6 -11.36 -7.21 11.64
N ASP A 7 -11.57 -5.91 11.79
CA ASP A 7 -12.23 -5.38 12.99
C ASP A 7 -13.59 -6.07 13.21
N SER A 8 -14.01 -6.22 14.47
CA SER A 8 -15.19 -7.03 14.83
C SER A 8 -16.44 -6.62 14.06
N ASP A 9 -16.68 -5.32 13.91
CA ASP A 9 -17.89 -4.84 13.23
C ASP A 9 -17.87 -5.16 11.73
N VAL A 10 -16.68 -5.15 11.12
CA VAL A 10 -16.49 -5.51 9.71
C VAL A 10 -16.63 -7.01 9.52
N LYS A 11 -16.05 -7.81 10.43
CA LYS A 11 -16.19 -9.26 10.43
C LYS A 11 -17.66 -9.66 10.54
N ASP A 12 -18.37 -9.15 11.54
CA ASP A 12 -19.78 -9.46 11.77
C ASP A 12 -20.62 -9.08 10.56
N SER A 13 -20.33 -7.94 9.92
CA SER A 13 -21.03 -7.52 8.70
C SER A 13 -20.82 -8.49 7.53
N ILE A 14 -19.60 -9.00 7.36
CA ILE A 14 -19.27 -9.99 6.32
C ILE A 14 -19.98 -11.32 6.60
N GLU A 15 -19.90 -11.82 7.84
CA GLU A 15 -20.48 -13.11 8.24
C GLU A 15 -22.02 -13.09 8.16
N ASN A 16 -22.65 -12.01 8.63
CA ASN A 16 -24.11 -11.86 8.52
C ASN A 16 -24.58 -11.80 7.06
N THR A 17 -23.78 -11.17 6.18
CA THR A 17 -24.09 -11.12 4.75
C THR A 17 -23.95 -12.50 4.10
N ALA A 18 -22.91 -13.25 4.44
CA ALA A 18 -22.72 -14.61 3.96
C ALA A 18 -23.87 -15.53 4.38
N ALA A 19 -24.31 -15.44 5.65
CA ALA A 19 -25.46 -16.19 6.16
C ALA A 19 -26.76 -15.84 5.41
N LEU A 20 -27.02 -14.56 5.14
CA LEU A 20 -28.18 -14.14 4.36
C LEU A 20 -28.14 -14.71 2.93
N CYS A 21 -26.96 -14.75 2.30
CA CYS A 21 -26.82 -15.34 0.97
C CYS A 21 -27.11 -16.85 0.97
N GLU A 22 -26.66 -17.58 2.00
CA GLU A 22 -26.99 -19.00 2.17
C GLU A 22 -28.51 -19.21 2.35
N GLU A 23 -29.18 -18.38 3.16
CA GLU A 23 -30.63 -18.43 3.35
C GLU A 23 -31.42 -18.18 2.05
N LEU A 24 -30.88 -17.35 1.15
CA LEU A 24 -31.45 -17.08 -0.17
C LEU A 24 -31.18 -18.20 -1.19
N GLY A 25 -30.45 -19.25 -0.80
CA GLY A 25 -30.16 -20.42 -1.63
C GLY A 25 -28.88 -20.31 -2.45
N HIS A 26 -27.97 -19.39 -2.12
CA HIS A 26 -26.62 -19.35 -2.69
C HIS A 26 -25.70 -20.36 -2.01
N ASP A 27 -24.72 -20.88 -2.75
CA ASP A 27 -23.63 -21.70 -2.21
C ASP A 27 -22.51 -20.78 -1.71
N ILE A 28 -22.07 -20.98 -0.47
CA ILE A 28 -21.03 -20.18 0.18
C ILE A 28 -19.75 -20.99 0.27
N GLU A 29 -18.70 -20.48 -0.38
CA GLU A 29 -17.36 -21.06 -0.31
C GLU A 29 -16.45 -20.15 0.52
N ILE A 30 -15.87 -20.71 1.59
CA ILE A 30 -14.83 -20.02 2.36
C ILE A 30 -13.50 -20.22 1.65
N ILE A 31 -12.85 -19.11 1.28
CA ILE A 31 -11.54 -19.13 0.62
C ILE A 31 -10.46 -18.60 1.55
N GLU A 32 -9.30 -19.25 1.49
CA GLU A 32 -8.07 -18.74 2.09
C GLU A 32 -7.37 -17.80 1.11
N PRO A 33 -6.85 -16.64 1.56
CA PRO A 33 -6.04 -15.78 0.70
C PRO A 33 -4.84 -16.54 0.13
N PHE A 34 -4.71 -16.58 -1.21
CA PHE A 34 -3.57 -17.21 -1.88
C PHE A 34 -2.37 -16.26 -2.05
N ILE A 35 -2.52 -14.99 -1.67
CA ILE A 35 -1.49 -13.96 -1.74
C ILE A 35 -1.02 -13.66 -0.32
N ASP A 36 0.31 -13.62 -0.14
CA ASP A 36 0.92 -13.03 1.04
C ASP A 36 0.71 -11.50 1.00
N GLY A 37 -0.25 -11.02 1.81
CA GLY A 37 -0.65 -9.63 1.84
C GLY A 37 0.47 -8.70 2.31
N GLU A 38 1.28 -9.13 3.28
CA GLU A 38 2.40 -8.35 3.80
C GLU A 38 3.48 -8.17 2.73
N ARG A 39 3.84 -9.27 2.05
CA ARG A 39 4.77 -9.21 0.92
C ARG A 39 4.24 -8.34 -0.22
N PHE A 40 2.94 -8.47 -0.52
CA PHE A 40 2.30 -7.68 -1.58
C PHE A 40 2.36 -6.19 -1.27
N ILE A 41 1.97 -5.78 -0.06
CA ILE A 41 1.94 -4.35 0.30
C ILE A 41 3.35 -3.77 0.39
N ASP A 42 4.32 -4.52 0.91
CA ASP A 42 5.72 -4.08 0.96
C ASP A 42 6.27 -3.85 -0.45
N SER A 43 6.03 -4.79 -1.37
CA SER A 43 6.42 -4.67 -2.78
C SER A 43 5.72 -3.48 -3.45
N PHE A 44 4.42 -3.31 -3.21
CA PHE A 44 3.62 -2.24 -3.79
C PHE A 44 4.09 -0.86 -3.33
N ILE A 45 4.27 -0.67 -2.02
CA ILE A 45 4.75 0.61 -1.44
C ILE A 45 6.18 0.88 -1.90
N THR A 46 7.05 -0.14 -1.99
CA THR A 46 8.41 0.01 -2.53
C THR A 46 8.41 0.54 -3.96
N MET A 47 7.62 -0.07 -4.84
CA MET A 47 7.47 0.40 -6.22
C MET A 47 6.88 1.82 -6.28
N TRP A 48 5.89 2.12 -5.46
CA TRP A 48 5.28 3.45 -5.44
C TRP A 48 6.26 4.52 -4.95
N ALA A 49 7.03 4.22 -3.90
CA ALA A 49 8.02 5.12 -3.35
C ALA A 49 9.19 5.39 -4.31
N HIS A 50 9.58 4.40 -5.12
CA HIS A 50 10.50 4.60 -6.24
C HIS A 50 9.97 5.65 -7.24
N GLY A 51 8.68 5.59 -7.58
CA GLY A 51 8.03 6.59 -8.42
C GLY A 51 8.06 7.99 -7.80
N ALA A 52 7.76 8.10 -6.51
CA ALA A 52 7.85 9.36 -5.76
C ALA A 52 9.29 9.92 -5.77
N ARG A 53 10.30 9.07 -5.52
CA ARG A 53 11.71 9.46 -5.55
C ARG A 53 12.13 9.98 -6.91
N THR A 54 11.65 9.35 -7.99
CA THR A 54 11.89 9.78 -9.37
C THR A 54 11.30 11.16 -9.64
N ILE A 55 10.07 11.43 -9.19
CA ILE A 55 9.44 12.75 -9.34
C ILE A 55 10.21 13.82 -8.55
N ILE A 56 10.68 13.50 -7.34
CA ILE A 56 11.51 14.42 -6.55
C ILE A 56 12.81 14.75 -7.30
N THR A 57 13.48 13.75 -7.87
CA THR A 57 14.68 13.99 -8.68
C THR A 57 14.40 14.93 -9.86
N LEU A 58 13.27 14.73 -10.56
CA LEU A 58 12.88 15.62 -11.66
C LEU A 58 12.62 17.05 -11.16
N ALA A 59 11.97 17.21 -10.01
CA ALA A 59 11.73 18.54 -9.44
C ALA A 59 13.05 19.23 -9.04
N GLU A 60 13.96 18.48 -8.42
CA GLU A 60 15.30 18.92 -8.04
C GLU A 60 16.11 19.42 -9.24
N GLU A 61 16.06 18.69 -10.36
CA GLU A 61 16.79 18.99 -11.60
C GLU A 61 16.24 20.20 -12.36
N ASN A 62 14.93 20.47 -12.27
CA ASN A 62 14.28 21.52 -13.05
C ASN A 62 14.03 22.82 -12.27
N PHE A 63 13.85 22.75 -10.95
CA PHE A 63 13.41 23.89 -10.14
C PHE A 63 14.33 24.18 -8.94
N GLY A 64 15.18 23.23 -8.55
CA GLY A 64 16.12 23.37 -7.45
C GLY A 64 15.81 22.45 -6.27
N ARG A 65 16.81 22.29 -5.39
CA ARG A 65 16.84 21.27 -4.32
C ARG A 65 16.45 21.80 -2.93
N THR A 66 16.10 23.08 -2.81
CA THR A 66 15.80 23.65 -1.49
C THR A 66 14.47 23.09 -1.00
N GLU A 67 14.40 22.81 0.30
CA GLU A 67 13.17 22.28 0.92
C GLU A 67 11.97 23.21 0.68
N THR A 68 12.19 24.54 0.71
CA THR A 68 11.15 25.52 0.37
C THR A 68 10.59 25.31 -1.04
N VAL A 69 11.45 25.16 -2.06
CA VAL A 69 11.01 24.95 -3.44
C VAL A 69 10.29 23.61 -3.58
N LEU A 70 10.83 22.54 -3.00
CA LEU A 70 10.23 21.21 -3.12
C LEU A 70 8.88 21.12 -2.39
N ASN A 71 8.73 21.76 -1.23
CA ASN A 71 7.47 21.81 -0.49
C ASN A 71 6.38 22.65 -1.19
N GLU A 72 6.75 23.59 -2.06
CA GLU A 72 5.80 24.34 -2.89
C GLU A 72 5.33 23.54 -4.12
N LEU A 73 6.14 22.60 -4.60
CA LEU A 73 5.87 21.81 -5.81
C LEU A 73 5.25 20.45 -5.52
N LEU A 74 5.63 19.82 -4.42
CA LEU A 74 5.27 18.46 -4.05
C LEU A 74 4.63 18.46 -2.66
N GLU A 75 3.58 17.67 -2.54
CA GLU A 75 2.87 17.41 -1.31
C GLU A 75 3.70 16.54 -0.34
N PRO A 76 3.38 16.59 0.97
CA PRO A 76 4.16 15.90 1.99
C PRO A 76 4.29 14.38 1.80
N TRP A 77 3.30 13.73 1.17
CA TRP A 77 3.29 12.28 0.96
C TRP A 77 4.38 11.84 -0.02
N THR A 78 4.50 12.45 -1.20
CA THR A 78 5.58 12.20 -2.17
C THR A 78 6.95 12.41 -1.53
N LEU A 79 7.13 13.54 -0.84
CA LEU A 79 8.38 13.84 -0.13
C LEU A 79 8.71 12.81 0.94
N GLY A 80 7.70 12.36 1.69
CA GLY A 80 7.82 11.30 2.69
C GLY A 80 8.20 9.96 2.07
N LEU A 81 7.56 9.58 0.96
CA LEU A 81 7.86 8.36 0.23
C LEU A 81 9.27 8.36 -0.36
N GLY A 82 9.74 9.49 -0.90
CA GLY A 82 11.12 9.62 -1.38
C GLY A 82 12.14 9.38 -0.26
N LYS A 83 11.93 10.03 0.89
CA LYS A 83 12.77 9.81 2.09
C LYS A 83 12.71 8.37 2.59
N TRP A 84 11.53 7.75 2.56
CA TRP A 84 11.36 6.36 2.96
C TRP A 84 12.10 5.42 2.00
N PHE A 85 12.00 5.64 0.69
CA PHE A 85 12.70 4.88 -0.34
C PHE A 85 14.23 4.94 -0.18
N ASP A 86 14.77 6.13 0.08
CA ASP A 86 16.22 6.33 0.29
C ASP A 86 16.76 5.57 1.53
N ASN A 87 15.89 5.12 2.45
CA ASN A 87 16.26 4.35 3.64
C ASN A 87 16.02 2.85 3.51
N LEU A 88 15.51 2.37 2.37
CA LEU A 88 15.30 0.95 2.15
C LEU A 88 16.65 0.22 1.97
N PRO A 89 16.78 -1.01 2.48
CA PRO A 89 17.95 -1.82 2.21
C PRO A 89 17.93 -2.32 0.76
N ASP A 90 19.12 -2.56 0.21
CA ASP A 90 19.26 -3.21 -1.10
C ASP A 90 18.53 -4.56 -1.10
N GLY A 91 17.84 -4.81 -2.21
CA GLY A 91 17.08 -6.04 -2.43
C GLY A 91 15.82 -6.16 -1.56
N GLN A 92 15.22 -5.05 -1.11
CA GLN A 92 14.04 -5.06 -0.23
C GLN A 92 12.92 -5.95 -0.79
N VAL A 93 12.65 -5.88 -2.10
CA VAL A 93 11.55 -6.62 -2.75
C VAL A 93 11.93 -8.10 -2.97
N GLU A 94 13.21 -8.38 -3.20
CA GLU A 94 13.73 -9.71 -3.52
C GLU A 94 13.95 -10.60 -2.28
N LYS A 95 13.94 -10.02 -1.07
CA LYS A 95 14.22 -10.74 0.19
C LYS A 95 13.08 -11.64 0.67
N HIS A 96 11.93 -11.64 0.00
CA HIS A 96 10.72 -12.34 0.42
C HIS A 96 10.19 -13.27 -0.68
#